data_AF-A0A4Q6GVB7-F1
#
_entry.id   AF-A0A4Q6GVB7-F1
#
_cell.length_a   1.000
_cell.length_b   1.000
_cell.length_c   1.000
_cell.angle_alpha   90.00
_cell.angle_beta   90.00
_cell.angle_gamma   90.00
#
_symmetry.space_group_name_H-M   'P 1'
#
loop_
_entity.id
_entity.type
_entity.pdbx_description
1 polymer ?
#
loop_
_entity_poly.entity_id
_entity_poly.type
_entity_poly.pdbx_seq_one_letter_code
_entity_poly.pdbx_strand_id
1 'polypeptide(L)'
;MTQRCFCTPLLPALFAALFGALFTTPPASAKDFLDKLARQAVGSAVQALANGVAQQPAQAAPAAARAPYVRAGAQPPRMRLEDGTVFYADYIADYWSRPDAVTRGSTPDLDAPGHIIPRPAKFGSSKKQPEYAALQRKLERVIDRVMEHPALAGVRGASLRWGADFGYDGGRQPLVAKLSLIAYPITLGDQDTTRFPDGTYHTPGEGPVLRITINDPEDIGTRQPSGNYRGMTVLRYGYMFVVPNTDRPLFIDADGMKAVNPRLLDPSRPRSDIQFMTVHVGAAGHTMSNLTHKRVDPVGNTGRLIGVLYNTDWRAILQEANALP
;
A
#
# COMPACT_ATOMS: atom_id res chain seq x y z
N MET A 1 10.47 -32.15 -68.04
CA MET A 1 11.20 -33.39 -67.72
C MET A 1 11.36 -33.43 -66.20
N THR A 2 10.76 -34.30 -65.39
CA THR A 2 10.04 -35.55 -65.62
C THR A 2 9.09 -35.72 -64.42
N GLN A 3 7.83 -36.06 -64.69
CA GLN A 3 6.78 -36.38 -63.72
C GLN A 3 7.10 -37.66 -62.92
N ARG A 4 6.54 -37.78 -61.72
CA ARG A 4 5.73 -38.95 -61.31
C ARG A 4 4.87 -38.66 -60.07
N CYS A 5 3.56 -38.84 -60.26
CA CYS A 5 2.50 -38.93 -59.25
C CYS A 5 2.45 -40.33 -58.60
N PHE A 6 1.83 -40.46 -57.42
CA PHE A 6 0.87 -41.50 -56.97
C PHE A 6 0.36 -41.08 -55.56
N CYS A 7 -0.87 -40.59 -55.40
CA CYS A 7 -2.14 -41.27 -55.06
C CYS A 7 -2.21 -41.94 -53.66
N THR A 8 -3.07 -41.33 -52.83
CA THR A 8 -3.86 -41.76 -51.64
C THR A 8 -4.60 -43.11 -51.81
N PRO A 9 -5.31 -43.76 -50.82
CA PRO A 9 -6.09 -43.20 -49.68
C PRO A 9 -6.21 -44.07 -48.37
N LEU A 10 -7.13 -43.67 -47.47
CA LEU A 10 -7.96 -44.44 -46.50
C LEU A 10 -7.66 -44.39 -44.96
N LEU A 11 -8.56 -43.68 -44.24
CA LEU A 11 -9.08 -43.98 -42.87
C LEU A 11 -10.00 -45.24 -42.92
N PRO A 12 -10.55 -45.85 -41.82
CA PRO A 12 -10.58 -45.49 -40.38
C PRO A 12 -10.30 -46.70 -39.41
N ALA A 13 -10.27 -46.50 -38.07
CA ALA A 13 -10.90 -47.39 -37.07
C ALA A 13 -10.49 -47.09 -35.60
N LEU A 14 -11.51 -46.90 -34.76
CA LEU A 14 -11.49 -47.11 -33.31
C LEU A 14 -11.14 -48.57 -32.98
N PHE A 15 -10.32 -48.81 -31.95
CA PHE A 15 -10.49 -49.99 -31.07
C PHE A 15 -9.98 -49.68 -29.65
N ALA A 16 -10.70 -50.25 -28.69
CA ALA A 16 -10.65 -49.96 -27.26
C ALA A 16 -9.40 -50.49 -26.55
N ALA A 17 -8.91 -49.73 -25.56
CA ALA A 17 -7.95 -50.20 -24.56
C ALA A 17 -8.63 -50.20 -23.19
N LEU A 18 -9.04 -51.39 -22.75
CA LEU A 18 -9.40 -51.72 -21.37
C LEU A 18 -8.14 -52.28 -20.70
N PHE A 19 -7.49 -51.51 -19.83
CA PHE A 19 -6.49 -52.03 -18.89
C PHE A 19 -6.87 -51.60 -17.48
N GLY A 20 -7.33 -52.55 -16.68
CA GLY A 20 -7.54 -52.38 -15.25
C GLY A 20 -6.18 -52.32 -14.54
N ALA A 21 -5.88 -51.18 -13.94
CA ALA A 21 -4.79 -51.03 -12.98
C ALA A 21 -5.32 -51.30 -11.57
N LEU A 22 -4.92 -52.43 -10.99
CA LEU A 22 -4.97 -52.68 -9.55
C LEU A 22 -3.94 -51.76 -8.88
N PHE A 23 -4.39 -50.71 -8.20
CA PHE A 23 -3.54 -49.92 -7.31
C PHE A 23 -3.44 -50.63 -5.96
N THR A 24 -2.27 -51.20 -5.66
CA THR A 24 -1.89 -51.56 -4.30
C THR A 24 -1.41 -50.29 -3.59
N THR A 25 -2.15 -49.85 -2.57
CA THR A 25 -1.71 -48.78 -1.68
C THR A 25 -0.61 -49.32 -0.74
N PRO A 26 0.53 -48.64 -0.59
CA PRO A 26 1.52 -49.03 0.41
C PRO A 26 0.96 -48.80 1.81
N PRO A 27 1.28 -49.66 2.80
CA PRO A 27 0.87 -49.45 4.17
C PRO A 27 1.47 -48.14 4.70
N ALA A 28 0.63 -47.30 5.30
CA ALA A 28 1.05 -46.09 5.99
C ALA A 28 2.14 -46.46 7.02
N SER A 29 3.27 -45.74 6.99
CA SER A 29 4.38 -46.06 7.86
C SER A 29 3.99 -45.85 9.33
N ALA A 30 4.50 -46.67 10.23
CA ALA A 30 4.27 -46.53 11.68
C ALA A 30 4.65 -45.13 12.21
N LYS A 31 5.51 -44.41 11.50
CA LYS A 31 5.90 -43.03 11.80
C LYS A 31 4.75 -42.05 11.58
N ASP A 32 3.96 -42.23 10.52
CA ASP A 32 2.81 -41.36 10.22
C ASP A 32 1.67 -41.57 11.21
N PHE A 33 1.55 -42.77 11.78
CA PHE A 33 0.62 -43.06 12.86
C PHE A 33 1.05 -42.37 14.17
N LEU A 34 2.32 -42.49 14.56
CA LEU A 34 2.85 -41.86 15.77
C LEU A 34 2.81 -40.32 15.70
N ASP A 35 3.13 -39.72 14.55
CA ASP A 35 3.05 -38.26 14.36
C ASP A 35 1.61 -37.75 14.44
N LYS A 36 0.63 -38.51 13.93
CA LYS A 36 -0.79 -38.14 14.06
C LYS A 36 -1.28 -38.28 15.49
N LEU A 37 -0.87 -39.33 16.20
CA LEU A 37 -1.26 -39.57 17.60
C LEU A 37 -0.64 -38.52 18.54
N ALA A 38 0.61 -38.13 18.31
CA ALA A 38 1.27 -37.05 19.04
C ALA A 38 0.59 -35.70 18.83
N ARG A 39 0.21 -35.35 17.59
CA ARG A 39 -0.52 -34.10 17.30
C ARG A 39 -1.92 -34.09 17.93
N GLN A 40 -2.59 -35.24 17.98
CA GLN A 40 -3.93 -35.34 18.55
C GLN A 40 -3.91 -35.26 20.10
N ALA A 41 -2.88 -35.79 20.75
CA ALA A 41 -2.67 -35.68 22.19
C ALA A 41 -2.24 -34.28 22.63
N VAL A 42 -1.41 -33.58 21.85
CA VAL A 42 -1.02 -32.19 22.13
C VAL A 42 -2.20 -31.23 21.91
N GLY A 43 -3.01 -31.46 20.88
CA GLY A 43 -4.21 -30.67 20.62
C GLY A 43 -5.25 -30.73 21.74
N SER A 44 -5.47 -31.92 22.32
CA SER A 44 -6.44 -32.09 23.42
C SER A 44 -5.93 -31.51 24.75
N ALA A 45 -4.62 -31.58 25.03
CA ALA A 45 -4.02 -30.99 26.22
C ALA A 45 -4.04 -29.45 26.18
N VAL A 46 -3.80 -28.83 25.02
CA VAL A 46 -3.88 -27.36 24.84
C VAL A 46 -5.32 -26.87 24.96
N GLN A 47 -6.30 -27.61 24.43
CA GLN A 47 -7.71 -27.26 24.57
C GLN A 47 -8.20 -27.38 26.03
N ALA A 48 -7.70 -28.35 26.79
CA ALA A 48 -8.02 -28.52 28.21
C ALA A 48 -7.41 -27.39 29.09
N LEU A 49 -6.21 -26.92 28.75
CA LEU A 49 -5.58 -25.76 29.38
C LEU A 49 -6.29 -24.43 29.04
N ALA A 50 -6.79 -24.27 27.83
CA ALA A 50 -7.55 -23.09 27.42
C ALA A 50 -8.92 -22.99 28.13
N ASN A 51 -9.53 -24.13 28.46
CA ASN A 51 -10.84 -24.18 29.13
C ASN A 51 -10.76 -24.15 30.67
N GLY A 52 -9.56 -24.32 31.25
CA GLY A 52 -9.34 -24.37 32.71
C GLY A 52 -9.04 -23.01 33.36
N VAL A 53 -8.82 -21.95 32.58
CA VAL A 53 -8.59 -20.60 33.13
C VAL A 53 -9.95 -19.94 33.39
N ALA A 54 -10.47 -20.18 34.59
CA ALA A 54 -11.61 -19.44 35.13
C ALA A 54 -11.31 -17.94 35.03
N GLN A 55 -12.17 -17.21 34.30
CA GLN A 55 -12.12 -15.75 34.21
C GLN A 55 -12.32 -15.17 35.61
N GLN A 56 -11.22 -14.78 36.23
CA GLN A 56 -11.23 -13.91 37.40
C GLN A 56 -11.88 -12.58 36.96
N PRO A 57 -12.99 -12.14 37.56
CA PRO A 57 -13.66 -10.93 37.13
C PRO A 57 -12.69 -9.76 37.28
N ALA A 58 -12.33 -9.17 36.14
CA ALA A 58 -11.49 -7.98 36.11
C ALA A 58 -12.16 -6.88 36.93
N GLN A 59 -11.51 -6.46 38.03
CA GLN A 59 -11.90 -5.25 38.74
C GLN A 59 -11.91 -4.10 37.74
N ALA A 60 -13.07 -3.48 37.58
CA ALA A 60 -13.25 -2.35 36.68
C ALA A 60 -12.30 -1.23 37.09
N ALA A 61 -11.33 -0.93 36.23
CA ALA A 61 -10.51 0.27 36.36
C ALA A 61 -11.44 1.49 36.43
N PRO A 62 -11.13 2.51 37.25
CA PRO A 62 -11.92 3.73 37.32
C PRO A 62 -12.02 4.32 35.92
N ALA A 63 -13.25 4.55 35.47
CA ALA A 63 -13.56 5.07 34.16
C ALA A 63 -12.83 6.42 33.98
N ALA A 64 -11.74 6.41 33.21
CA ALA A 64 -11.16 7.63 32.67
C ALA A 64 -12.31 8.38 31.98
N ALA A 65 -12.51 9.64 32.38
CA ALA A 65 -13.58 10.49 31.88
C ALA A 65 -13.56 10.46 30.35
N ARG A 66 -14.51 9.72 29.76
CA ARG A 66 -14.70 9.70 28.31
C ARG A 66 -15.02 11.14 27.92
N ALA A 67 -14.25 11.69 27.00
CA ALA A 67 -14.52 13.00 26.43
C ALA A 67 -16.02 13.08 26.06
N PRO A 68 -16.69 14.21 26.35
CA PRO A 68 -18.13 14.34 26.16
C PRO A 68 -18.50 13.94 24.73
N TYR A 69 -19.41 12.97 24.61
CA TYR A 69 -19.98 12.57 23.33
C TYR A 69 -20.75 13.78 22.80
N VAL A 70 -20.14 14.53 21.87
CA VAL A 70 -20.82 15.65 21.23
C VAL A 70 -22.04 15.09 20.51
N ARG A 71 -23.22 15.46 21.01
CA ARG A 71 -24.52 15.13 20.43
C ARG A 71 -24.47 15.49 18.95
N ALA A 72 -24.86 14.56 18.08
CA ALA A 72 -24.86 14.73 16.64
C ALA A 72 -25.80 15.88 16.23
N GLY A 73 -25.30 17.12 16.29
CA GLY A 73 -25.74 18.14 15.34
C GLY A 73 -25.53 17.59 13.94
N ALA A 74 -26.37 17.99 12.98
CA ALA A 74 -26.31 17.54 11.60
C ALA A 74 -24.85 17.55 11.14
N GLN A 75 -24.25 16.35 11.01
CA GLN A 75 -22.88 16.28 10.52
C GLN A 75 -22.92 16.92 9.13
N PRO A 76 -21.98 17.82 8.80
CA PRO A 76 -21.93 18.39 7.47
C PRO A 76 -21.96 17.24 6.45
N PRO A 77 -22.69 17.42 5.33
CA PRO A 77 -22.85 16.37 4.34
C PRO A 77 -21.46 15.88 3.93
N ARG A 78 -21.23 14.56 4.08
CA ARG A 78 -19.94 13.96 3.71
C ARG A 78 -19.72 14.19 2.22
N MET A 79 -18.49 14.54 1.86
CA MET A 79 -18.10 14.56 0.45
C MET A 79 -18.37 13.18 -0.16
N ARG A 80 -18.90 13.14 -1.37
CA ARG A 80 -19.09 11.91 -2.14
C ARG A 80 -18.22 11.95 -3.38
N LEU A 81 -17.71 10.78 -3.75
CA LEU A 81 -17.03 10.57 -5.03
C LEU A 81 -18.06 10.49 -6.15
N GLU A 82 -17.59 10.48 -7.40
CA GLU A 82 -18.46 10.49 -8.60
C GLU A 82 -19.39 9.27 -8.69
N ASP A 83 -18.98 8.12 -8.15
CA ASP A 83 -19.80 6.91 -8.07
C ASP A 83 -20.82 6.95 -6.91
N GLY A 84 -20.90 8.06 -6.17
CA GLY A 84 -21.74 8.22 -4.99
C GLY A 84 -21.15 7.66 -3.70
N THR A 85 -19.98 7.01 -3.74
CA THR A 85 -19.28 6.48 -2.57
C THR A 85 -18.94 7.61 -1.60
N VAL A 86 -19.11 7.35 -0.32
CA VAL A 86 -18.75 8.30 0.74
C VAL A 86 -17.24 8.44 0.83
N PHE A 87 -16.74 9.67 0.75
CA PHE A 87 -15.34 9.97 0.96
C PHE A 87 -15.05 10.18 2.45
N TYR A 88 -14.56 9.15 3.11
CA TYR A 88 -14.38 9.15 4.57
C TYR A 88 -13.20 9.99 5.08
N ALA A 89 -12.26 10.35 4.22
CA ALA A 89 -11.09 11.17 4.59
C ALA A 89 -11.32 12.68 4.38
N ASP A 90 -12.56 13.10 4.08
CA ASP A 90 -12.95 14.47 3.81
C ASP A 90 -12.49 15.45 4.89
N TYR A 91 -12.71 15.12 6.16
CA TYR A 91 -12.35 15.98 7.29
C TYR A 91 -10.84 16.12 7.49
N ILE A 92 -10.04 15.12 7.09
CA ILE A 92 -8.57 15.20 7.16
C ILE A 92 -8.04 16.04 5.99
N ALA A 93 -8.61 15.83 4.79
CA ALA A 93 -8.29 16.64 3.62
C ALA A 93 -8.60 18.12 3.88
N ASP A 94 -9.80 18.41 4.40
CA ASP A 94 -10.22 19.76 4.80
C ASP A 94 -9.29 20.34 5.88
N TYR A 95 -8.99 19.58 6.94
CA TYR A 95 -8.12 20.02 8.03
C TYR A 95 -6.78 20.54 7.51
N TRP A 96 -6.11 19.77 6.65
CA TRP A 96 -4.78 20.06 6.11
C TRP A 96 -4.79 21.00 4.90
N SER A 97 -5.95 21.30 4.33
CA SER A 97 -6.06 22.33 3.28
C SER A 97 -5.92 23.76 3.83
N ARG A 98 -6.07 23.92 5.16
CA ARG A 98 -5.97 25.21 5.84
C ARG A 98 -4.50 25.58 6.10
N PRO A 99 -4.06 26.80 5.74
CA PRO A 99 -2.66 27.21 5.93
C PRO A 99 -2.27 27.35 7.40
N ASP A 100 -3.24 27.55 8.30
CA ASP A 100 -3.09 27.71 9.75
C ASP A 100 -3.45 26.43 10.54
N ALA A 101 -3.51 25.27 9.87
CA ALA A 101 -3.79 24.00 10.52
C ALA A 101 -2.81 23.75 11.68
N VAL A 102 -3.35 23.47 12.87
CA VAL A 102 -2.55 23.18 14.06
C VAL A 102 -1.72 21.91 13.81
N THR A 103 -0.42 21.96 14.10
CA THR A 103 0.47 20.80 13.89
C THR A 103 0.84 20.09 15.19
N ARG A 104 0.32 20.57 16.32
CA ARG A 104 0.61 20.07 17.67
C ARG A 104 -0.28 18.89 18.04
N GLY A 105 0.31 17.91 18.71
CA GLY A 105 -0.39 16.74 19.21
C GLY A 105 -1.17 17.01 20.50
N SER A 106 -2.14 16.15 20.80
CA SER A 106 -2.93 16.23 22.05
C SER A 106 -2.27 15.54 23.25
N THR A 107 -1.23 14.74 23.02
CA THR A 107 -0.46 14.02 24.05
C THR A 107 1.03 14.35 23.93
N PRO A 108 1.83 14.12 24.99
CA PRO A 108 3.28 14.30 24.92
C PRO A 108 3.93 13.51 23.77
N ASP A 109 3.48 12.28 23.55
CA ASP A 109 3.93 11.43 22.44
C ASP A 109 3.62 12.06 21.08
N LEU A 110 2.36 12.47 20.86
CA LEU A 110 1.92 13.08 19.60
C LEU A 110 2.53 14.47 19.35
N ASP A 111 2.97 15.16 20.40
CA ASP A 111 3.62 16.47 20.29
C ASP A 111 5.15 16.39 20.23
N ALA A 112 5.74 15.22 20.48
CA ALA A 112 7.19 15.05 20.46
C ALA A 112 7.76 15.34 19.05
N PRO A 113 8.82 16.14 18.93
CA PRO A 113 9.42 16.47 17.63
C PRO A 113 10.06 15.22 16.99
N GLY A 114 9.69 14.96 15.75
CA GLY A 114 10.09 13.77 15.01
C GLY A 114 11.46 13.88 14.35
N HIS A 115 12.24 12.82 14.46
CA HIS A 115 13.50 12.72 13.72
C HIS A 115 13.24 12.31 12.26
N ILE A 116 13.92 12.96 11.31
CA ILE A 116 13.90 12.56 9.90
C ILE A 116 15.15 11.72 9.65
N ILE A 117 14.98 10.41 9.49
CA ILE A 117 16.07 9.49 9.25
C ILE A 117 16.69 9.81 7.87
N PRO A 118 18.02 10.06 7.80
CA PRO A 118 18.69 10.42 6.58
C PRO A 118 18.46 9.40 5.46
N ARG A 119 18.41 9.92 4.23
CA ARG A 119 18.27 9.14 3.00
C ARG A 119 19.35 8.04 2.90
N PRO A 120 19.01 6.79 2.57
CA PRO A 120 20.02 5.81 2.20
C PRO A 120 20.73 6.24 0.91
N ALA A 121 22.06 6.19 0.87
CA ALA A 121 22.88 6.69 -0.25
C ALA A 121 22.57 6.02 -1.61
N LYS A 122 21.91 4.86 -1.59
CA LYS A 122 21.52 4.09 -2.77
C LYS A 122 20.14 3.48 -2.53
N PHE A 123 19.35 3.36 -3.59
CA PHE A 123 18.13 2.55 -3.60
C PHE A 123 18.50 1.06 -3.55
N GLY A 124 17.61 0.20 -3.04
CA GLY A 124 17.93 -1.16 -2.57
C GLY A 124 18.33 -2.18 -3.63
N SER A 125 18.80 -1.76 -4.81
CA SER A 125 19.42 -2.64 -5.79
C SER A 125 20.67 -2.01 -6.40
N SER A 126 21.72 -2.81 -6.60
CA SER A 126 23.02 -2.41 -7.16
C SER A 126 22.98 -2.12 -8.67
N LYS A 127 21.82 -1.69 -9.20
CA LYS A 127 21.62 -1.47 -10.63
C LYS A 127 22.38 -0.21 -11.08
N LYS A 128 23.22 -0.36 -12.10
CA LYS A 128 24.17 0.69 -12.55
C LYS A 128 23.83 1.31 -13.92
N GLN A 129 22.75 0.88 -14.57
CA GLN A 129 22.42 1.41 -15.91
C GLN A 129 21.98 2.88 -15.79
N PRO A 130 22.32 3.76 -16.77
CA PRO A 130 22.01 5.19 -16.71
C PRO A 130 20.54 5.51 -16.45
N GLU A 131 19.63 4.68 -16.95
CA GLU A 131 18.18 4.83 -16.80
C GLU A 131 17.74 4.71 -15.34
N TYR A 132 18.44 3.92 -14.52
CA TYR A 132 18.19 3.83 -13.08
C TYR A 132 18.62 5.10 -12.36
N ALA A 133 19.75 5.68 -12.74
CA ALA A 133 20.21 6.94 -12.17
C ALA A 133 19.29 8.11 -12.57
N ALA A 134 18.77 8.11 -13.80
CA ALA A 134 17.73 9.03 -14.22
C ALA A 134 16.46 8.86 -13.37
N LEU A 135 15.89 7.65 -13.31
CA LEU A 135 14.69 7.40 -12.50
C LEU A 135 14.91 7.69 -11.00
N GLN A 136 16.10 7.41 -10.46
CA GLN A 136 16.45 7.75 -9.09
C GLN A 136 16.31 9.26 -8.84
N ARG A 137 16.88 10.10 -9.71
CA ARG A 137 16.74 11.57 -9.59
C ARG A 137 15.28 12.02 -9.66
N LYS A 138 14.47 11.37 -10.52
CA LYS A 138 13.03 11.65 -10.59
C LYS A 138 12.31 11.28 -9.28
N LEU A 139 12.61 10.12 -8.70
CA LEU A 139 12.03 9.69 -7.42
C LEU A 139 12.49 10.56 -6.24
N GLU A 140 13.76 10.99 -6.24
CA GLU A 140 14.28 11.98 -5.29
C GLU A 140 13.49 13.29 -5.38
N ARG A 141 13.21 13.77 -6.60
CA ARG A 141 12.36 14.95 -6.78
C ARG A 141 10.93 14.75 -6.25
N VAL A 142 10.34 13.58 -6.47
CA VAL A 142 9.01 13.25 -5.94
C VAL A 142 9.01 13.33 -4.40
N ILE A 143 9.96 12.67 -3.74
CA ILE A 143 9.98 12.68 -2.26
C ILE A 143 10.34 14.04 -1.68
N ASP A 144 11.22 14.82 -2.31
CA ASP A 144 11.53 16.19 -1.87
C ASP A 144 10.25 17.03 -1.80
N ARG A 145 9.43 16.99 -2.88
CA ARG A 145 8.14 17.69 -2.91
C ARG A 145 7.13 17.18 -1.89
N VAL A 146 7.12 15.87 -1.64
CA VAL A 146 6.29 15.28 -0.59
C VAL A 146 6.71 15.79 0.79
N MET A 147 8.01 15.84 1.07
CA MET A 147 8.55 16.29 2.36
C MET A 147 8.37 17.78 2.60
N GLU A 148 8.21 18.59 1.55
CA GLU A 148 7.84 20.02 1.63
C GLU A 148 6.38 20.23 2.10
N HIS A 149 5.54 19.19 2.13
CA HIS A 149 4.14 19.33 2.48
C HIS A 149 3.96 19.79 3.95
N PRO A 150 3.03 20.74 4.26
CA PRO A 150 2.84 21.28 5.62
C PRO A 150 2.56 20.24 6.70
N ALA A 151 1.89 19.12 6.34
CA ALA A 151 1.64 18.02 7.27
C ALA A 151 2.92 17.28 7.73
N LEU A 152 4.03 17.40 6.98
CA LEU A 152 5.33 16.79 7.27
C LEU A 152 6.38 17.81 7.71
N ALA A 153 6.21 19.08 7.35
CA ALA A 153 7.07 20.17 7.80
C ALA A 153 7.08 20.24 9.34
N GLY A 154 8.26 20.05 9.96
CA GLY A 154 8.39 20.03 11.42
C GLY A 154 7.53 18.95 12.10
N VAL A 155 7.45 17.77 11.48
CA VAL A 155 6.65 16.62 11.95
C VAL A 155 6.78 16.36 13.45
N ARG A 156 5.64 16.05 14.08
CA ARG A 156 5.52 15.70 15.50
C ARG A 156 4.73 14.41 15.64
N GLY A 157 5.01 13.65 16.70
CA GLY A 157 4.35 12.37 16.97
C GLY A 157 4.83 11.20 16.10
N ALA A 158 5.63 11.49 15.08
CA ALA A 158 6.28 10.51 14.25
C ALA A 158 7.68 10.93 13.85
N SER A 159 8.58 9.96 13.79
CA SER A 159 9.80 10.05 13.01
C SER A 159 9.55 9.54 11.59
N LEU A 160 10.26 10.10 10.62
CA LEU A 160 10.06 9.78 9.20
C LEU A 160 11.27 9.03 8.66
N ARG A 161 11.00 7.99 7.89
CA ARG A 161 12.01 7.32 7.07
C ARG A 161 11.43 7.08 5.70
N TRP A 162 12.20 7.36 4.68
CA TRP A 162 11.84 6.95 3.34
C TRP A 162 12.91 6.09 2.70
N GLY A 163 12.50 5.31 1.73
CA GLY A 163 13.36 4.46 0.93
C GLY A 163 12.70 4.20 -0.42
N ALA A 164 13.51 3.75 -1.37
CA ALA A 164 13.01 3.35 -2.67
C ALA A 164 13.77 2.13 -3.19
N ASP A 165 13.05 1.32 -3.95
CA ASP A 165 13.53 0.11 -4.57
C ASP A 165 13.09 0.03 -6.02
N PHE A 166 13.93 -0.60 -6.85
CA PHE A 166 13.60 -0.88 -8.23
C PHE A 166 13.06 -2.29 -8.37
N GLY A 167 11.96 -2.43 -9.11
CA GLY A 167 11.39 -3.72 -9.47
C GLY A 167 12.32 -4.53 -10.37
N TYR A 168 12.01 -5.82 -10.52
CA TYR A 168 12.66 -6.65 -11.53
C TYR A 168 12.28 -6.16 -12.93
N ASP A 169 13.26 -5.98 -13.81
CA ASP A 169 13.05 -5.53 -15.17
C ASP A 169 13.58 -6.57 -16.15
N GLY A 170 12.68 -7.14 -16.97
CA GLY A 170 13.07 -7.99 -18.11
C GLY A 170 13.72 -7.23 -19.27
N GLY A 171 14.34 -6.07 -19.02
CA GLY A 171 15.13 -5.27 -19.97
C GLY A 171 14.38 -4.43 -21.01
N ARG A 172 13.11 -4.72 -21.33
CA ARG A 172 12.34 -4.02 -22.39
C ARG A 172 11.16 -3.18 -21.91
N GLN A 173 10.82 -3.27 -20.63
CA GLN A 173 9.70 -2.54 -20.07
C GLN A 173 10.20 -1.21 -19.46
N PRO A 174 9.30 -0.20 -19.32
CA PRO A 174 9.54 0.91 -18.42
C PRO A 174 9.97 0.40 -17.04
N LEU A 175 10.85 1.16 -16.40
CA LEU A 175 11.36 0.79 -15.10
C LEU A 175 10.26 0.93 -14.06
N VAL A 176 10.09 -0.14 -13.27
CA VAL A 176 9.21 -0.16 -12.10
C VAL A 176 10.01 0.28 -10.88
N ALA A 177 9.41 1.13 -10.07
CA ALA A 177 9.99 1.52 -8.79
C ALA A 177 8.92 1.67 -7.71
N LYS A 178 9.33 1.45 -6.46
CA LYS A 178 8.49 1.62 -5.27
C LYS A 178 9.22 2.54 -4.32
N LEU A 179 8.60 3.68 -4.00
CA LEU A 179 9.06 4.62 -2.99
C LEU A 179 8.10 4.55 -1.81
N SER A 180 8.65 4.46 -0.60
CA SER A 180 7.88 4.38 0.64
C SER A 180 8.36 5.43 1.63
N LEU A 181 7.43 6.15 2.24
CA LEU A 181 7.67 7.04 3.38
C LEU A 181 6.89 6.47 4.58
N ILE A 182 7.62 5.99 5.58
CA ILE A 182 7.08 5.41 6.81
C ILE A 182 7.10 6.49 7.90
N ALA A 183 5.98 6.65 8.59
CA ALA A 183 5.86 7.51 9.76
C ALA A 183 5.84 6.66 11.04
N TYR A 184 7.00 6.42 11.63
CA TYR A 184 7.14 5.64 12.85
C TYR A 184 6.61 6.44 14.06
N PRO A 185 5.58 5.96 14.77
CA PRO A 185 5.07 6.62 15.96
C PRO A 185 6.15 6.82 17.01
N ILE A 186 6.16 7.98 17.66
CA ILE A 186 7.02 8.24 18.81
C ILE A 186 6.29 7.82 20.08
N THR A 187 6.95 7.03 20.92
CA THR A 187 6.44 6.60 22.23
C THR A 187 7.48 6.96 23.28
N LEU A 188 7.32 8.10 23.97
CA LEU A 188 8.36 8.63 24.87
C LEU A 188 8.65 7.72 26.07
N GLY A 189 7.69 6.87 26.46
CA GLY A 189 7.87 5.87 27.52
C GLY A 189 8.50 4.55 27.07
N ASP A 190 8.73 4.36 25.76
CA ASP A 190 9.37 3.17 25.23
C ASP A 190 10.90 3.23 25.45
N GLN A 191 11.48 2.13 25.95
CA GLN A 191 12.91 2.02 26.21
C GLN A 191 13.77 2.11 24.95
N ASP A 192 13.21 1.74 23.79
CA ASP A 192 13.91 1.78 22.50
C ASP A 192 13.81 3.17 21.83
N THR A 193 13.09 4.11 22.45
CA THR A 193 13.00 5.49 21.96
C THR A 193 14.32 6.22 22.14
N THR A 194 14.91 6.61 21.00
CA THR A 194 16.16 7.35 20.96
C THR A 194 15.87 8.84 20.82
N ARG A 195 16.50 9.67 21.67
CA ARG A 195 16.55 11.13 21.54
C ARG A 195 17.86 11.54 20.86
N PHE A 196 17.76 12.32 19.79
CA PHE A 196 18.91 12.80 19.03
C PHE A 196 19.45 14.14 19.58
N PRO A 197 20.70 14.51 19.24
CA PRO A 197 21.31 15.76 19.71
C PRO A 197 20.54 17.04 19.32
N ASP A 198 19.79 17.01 18.21
CA ASP A 198 18.94 18.11 17.75
C ASP A 198 17.60 18.21 18.52
N GLY A 199 17.39 17.34 19.51
CA GLY A 199 16.18 17.30 20.33
C GLY A 199 15.01 16.52 19.73
N THR A 200 15.19 15.90 18.56
CA THR A 200 14.17 15.05 17.92
C THR A 200 14.19 13.62 18.46
N TYR A 201 13.11 12.87 18.21
CA TYR A 201 12.92 11.51 18.72
C TYR A 201 12.65 10.51 17.60
N HIS A 202 13.08 9.27 17.79
CA HIS A 202 12.72 8.10 16.97
C HIS A 202 12.40 6.93 17.88
N THR A 203 11.30 6.23 17.60
CA THR A 203 10.99 4.93 18.19
C THR A 203 10.98 3.91 17.03
N PRO A 204 11.76 2.82 17.11
CA PRO A 204 11.73 1.77 16.10
C PRO A 204 10.39 1.01 16.14
N GLY A 205 9.98 0.40 15.03
CA GLY A 205 8.78 -0.43 14.99
C GLY A 205 8.04 -0.37 13.66
N GLU A 206 6.72 -0.47 13.70
CA GLU A 206 5.85 -0.32 12.54
C GLU A 206 5.18 1.07 12.53
N GLY A 207 4.76 1.51 11.36
CA GLY A 207 4.03 2.76 11.20
C GLY A 207 3.21 2.78 9.92
N PRO A 208 2.25 3.71 9.79
CA PRO A 208 1.59 3.95 8.51
C PRO A 208 2.63 4.37 7.46
N VAL A 209 2.39 3.97 6.23
CA VAL A 209 3.30 4.17 5.11
C VAL A 209 2.59 4.84 3.95
N LEU A 210 3.15 5.93 3.44
CA LEU A 210 2.77 6.48 2.14
C LEU A 210 3.59 5.73 1.09
N ARG A 211 2.90 4.97 0.24
CA ARG A 211 3.51 4.20 -0.84
C ARG A 211 3.23 4.87 -2.17
N ILE A 212 4.30 5.03 -2.93
CA ILE A 212 4.31 5.57 -4.28
C ILE A 212 4.87 4.48 -5.19
N THR A 213 4.07 3.97 -6.11
CA THR A 213 4.51 2.96 -7.08
C THR A 213 4.52 3.56 -8.47
N ILE A 214 5.59 3.33 -9.22
CA ILE A 214 5.80 3.85 -10.57
C ILE A 214 5.72 2.72 -11.59
N ASN A 215 4.98 2.94 -12.67
CA ASN A 215 4.92 2.08 -13.85
C ASN A 215 4.57 0.60 -13.55
N ASP A 216 3.83 0.30 -12.48
CA ASP A 216 3.46 -1.05 -12.06
C ASP A 216 1.94 -1.28 -12.21
N PRO A 217 1.45 -1.81 -13.36
CA PRO A 217 0.01 -2.02 -13.56
C PRO A 217 -0.59 -3.05 -12.59
N GLU A 218 0.24 -3.93 -12.02
CA GLU A 218 -0.21 -4.93 -11.04
C GLU A 218 -0.63 -4.27 -9.72
N ASP A 219 -0.06 -3.11 -9.37
CA ASP A 219 -0.46 -2.35 -8.19
C ASP A 219 -1.90 -1.80 -8.31
N ILE A 220 -2.36 -1.53 -9.54
CA ILE A 220 -3.77 -1.23 -9.83
C ILE A 220 -4.60 -2.53 -9.74
N GLY A 221 -4.13 -3.60 -10.38
CA GLY A 221 -4.75 -4.92 -10.33
C GLY A 221 -6.19 -4.91 -10.84
N THR A 222 -7.10 -5.61 -10.15
CA THR A 222 -8.52 -5.69 -10.52
C THR A 222 -9.40 -4.59 -9.90
N ARG A 223 -8.78 -3.58 -9.29
CA ARG A 223 -9.49 -2.52 -8.55
C ARG A 223 -10.31 -1.66 -9.52
N GLN A 224 -11.56 -1.41 -9.13
CA GLN A 224 -12.46 -0.56 -9.89
C GLN A 224 -12.30 0.91 -9.46
N PRO A 225 -12.40 1.85 -10.41
CA PRO A 225 -12.38 3.27 -10.09
C PRO A 225 -13.68 3.69 -9.38
N SER A 226 -13.52 4.46 -8.29
CA SER A 226 -14.63 5.05 -7.54
C SER A 226 -14.89 6.52 -7.94
N GLY A 227 -14.17 7.05 -8.91
CA GLY A 227 -14.35 8.41 -9.43
C GLY A 227 -13.03 9.13 -9.64
N ASN A 228 -13.08 10.46 -9.71
CA ASN A 228 -11.90 11.31 -9.87
C ASN A 228 -11.79 12.35 -8.74
N TYR A 229 -10.56 12.71 -8.40
CA TYR A 229 -10.24 13.78 -7.46
C TYR A 229 -9.08 14.60 -8.01
N ARG A 230 -9.32 15.90 -8.29
CA ARG A 230 -8.33 16.81 -8.88
C ARG A 230 -7.59 16.23 -10.11
N GLY A 231 -8.32 15.50 -10.96
CA GLY A 231 -7.78 14.86 -12.16
C GLY A 231 -6.96 13.59 -11.92
N MET A 232 -7.00 13.03 -10.71
CA MET A 232 -6.48 11.70 -10.39
C MET A 232 -7.61 10.69 -10.33
N THR A 233 -7.38 9.48 -10.84
CA THR A 233 -8.37 8.41 -10.69
C THR A 233 -8.30 7.84 -9.29
N VAL A 234 -9.45 7.78 -8.62
CA VAL A 234 -9.58 7.30 -7.25
C VAL A 234 -9.90 5.82 -7.27
N LEU A 235 -9.11 5.03 -6.57
CA LEU A 235 -9.29 3.60 -6.36
C LEU A 235 -9.47 3.30 -4.87
N ARG A 236 -9.87 2.05 -4.57
CA ARG A 236 -9.93 1.52 -3.20
C ARG A 236 -10.75 2.42 -2.27
N TYR A 237 -11.93 2.90 -2.68
CA TYR A 237 -12.81 3.76 -1.88
C TYR A 237 -12.18 5.07 -1.39
N GLY A 238 -11.29 5.68 -2.18
CA GLY A 238 -10.60 6.92 -1.81
C GLY A 238 -9.11 6.75 -1.60
N TYR A 239 -8.66 5.58 -1.14
CA TYR A 239 -7.38 5.42 -0.46
C TYR A 239 -6.17 5.22 -1.36
N MET A 240 -6.40 5.20 -2.66
CA MET A 240 -5.36 5.06 -3.66
C MET A 240 -5.69 5.99 -4.81
N PHE A 241 -4.70 6.75 -5.25
CA PHE A 241 -4.77 7.56 -6.44
C PHE A 241 -3.93 6.95 -7.53
N VAL A 242 -4.42 7.04 -8.77
CA VAL A 242 -3.64 6.83 -9.97
C VAL A 242 -3.49 8.16 -10.68
N VAL A 243 -2.24 8.53 -10.93
CA VAL A 243 -1.84 9.78 -11.55
C VAL A 243 -1.24 9.43 -12.92
N PRO A 244 -2.04 9.51 -13.99
CA PRO A 244 -1.54 9.19 -15.33
C PRO A 244 -0.66 10.33 -15.86
N ASN A 245 0.42 9.95 -16.53
CA ASN A 245 1.26 10.81 -17.36
C ASN A 245 1.43 10.19 -18.74
N THR A 246 0.32 9.74 -19.31
CA THR A 246 0.22 9.08 -20.61
C THR A 246 -1.13 9.42 -21.21
N ASP A 247 -1.19 9.53 -22.54
CA ASP A 247 -2.45 9.78 -23.27
C ASP A 247 -3.30 8.51 -23.40
N ARG A 248 -2.76 7.37 -22.98
CA ARG A 248 -3.44 6.08 -23.03
C ARG A 248 -4.44 5.98 -21.87
N PRO A 249 -5.69 5.53 -22.13
CA PRO A 249 -6.69 5.44 -21.06
C PRO A 249 -6.23 4.42 -20.01
N LEU A 250 -6.48 4.73 -18.74
CA LEU A 250 -6.13 3.87 -17.61
C LEU A 250 -6.89 2.53 -17.64
N PHE A 251 -8.18 2.61 -17.93
CA PHE A 251 -9.10 1.48 -18.01
C PHE A 251 -9.69 1.39 -19.42
N ILE A 252 -9.93 0.16 -19.87
CA ILE A 252 -10.70 -0.16 -21.06
C ILE A 252 -11.85 -1.10 -20.67
N ASP A 253 -12.93 -1.09 -21.45
CA ASP A 253 -13.99 -2.07 -21.28
C ASP A 253 -13.53 -3.43 -21.83
N ALA A 254 -13.60 -4.46 -20.98
CA ALA A 254 -13.36 -5.84 -21.31
C ALA A 254 -14.55 -6.67 -20.79
N ASP A 255 -15.38 -7.15 -21.70
CA ASP A 255 -16.57 -7.96 -21.40
C ASP A 255 -17.56 -7.30 -20.41
N GLY A 256 -17.76 -5.98 -20.55
CA GLY A 256 -18.66 -5.21 -19.69
C GLY A 256 -18.09 -4.84 -18.32
N MET A 257 -16.83 -5.18 -18.06
CA MET A 257 -16.08 -4.80 -16.85
C MET A 257 -14.92 -3.88 -17.22
N LYS A 258 -14.58 -2.91 -16.35
CA LYS A 258 -13.37 -2.11 -16.54
C LYS A 258 -12.15 -2.94 -16.18
N ALA A 259 -11.24 -3.13 -17.15
CA ALA A 259 -9.94 -3.76 -16.97
C ALA A 259 -8.84 -2.72 -17.15
N VAL A 260 -7.70 -2.90 -16.46
CA VAL A 260 -6.52 -2.06 -16.67
C VAL A 260 -6.07 -2.22 -18.11
N ASN A 261 -5.80 -1.10 -18.79
CA ASN A 261 -5.38 -1.12 -20.18
C ASN A 261 -4.06 -1.91 -20.33
N PRO A 262 -4.03 -3.03 -21.06
CA PRO A 262 -2.80 -3.82 -21.25
C PRO A 262 -1.72 -3.05 -22.02
N ARG A 263 -2.11 -1.96 -22.69
CA ARG A 263 -1.20 -1.04 -23.38
C ARG A 263 -0.99 0.25 -22.58
N LEU A 264 -1.28 0.30 -21.29
CA LEU A 264 -1.12 1.52 -20.48
C LEU A 264 0.29 2.14 -20.60
N LEU A 265 1.31 1.27 -20.62
CA LEU A 265 2.70 1.64 -20.76
C LEU A 265 3.14 1.69 -22.23
N ASP A 266 3.77 2.80 -22.61
CA ASP A 266 4.36 3.03 -23.92
C ASP A 266 5.84 2.61 -23.96
N PRO A 267 6.19 1.52 -24.65
CA PRO A 267 7.58 1.07 -24.74
C PRO A 267 8.46 1.96 -25.62
N SER A 268 7.90 2.91 -26.38
CA SER A 268 8.67 3.84 -27.21
C SER A 268 9.25 5.02 -26.40
N ARG A 269 8.72 5.26 -25.20
CA ARG A 269 9.23 6.30 -24.29
C ARG A 269 10.51 5.81 -23.59
N PRO A 270 11.37 6.72 -23.11
CA PRO A 270 12.52 6.36 -22.30
C PRO A 270 12.13 5.46 -21.12
N ARG A 271 12.92 4.43 -20.84
CA ARG A 271 12.60 3.46 -19.79
C ARG A 271 12.53 4.08 -18.38
N SER A 272 13.25 5.18 -18.17
CA SER A 272 13.27 5.96 -16.92
C SER A 272 12.09 6.91 -16.78
N ASP A 273 11.20 6.99 -17.77
CA ASP A 273 10.07 7.90 -17.75
C ASP A 273 8.94 7.38 -16.84
N ILE A 274 8.39 8.26 -16.01
CA ILE A 274 7.29 7.94 -15.11
C ILE A 274 6.00 8.15 -15.90
N GLN A 275 5.46 7.07 -16.49
CA GLN A 275 4.27 7.13 -17.34
C GLN A 275 2.98 7.11 -16.54
N PHE A 276 3.01 6.53 -15.35
CA PHE A 276 2.00 6.76 -14.31
C PHE A 276 2.57 6.46 -12.93
N MET A 277 1.87 6.97 -11.93
CA MET A 277 2.17 6.78 -10.52
C MET A 277 0.90 6.35 -9.78
N THR A 278 1.01 5.36 -8.90
CA THR A 278 0.01 5.13 -7.86
C THR A 278 0.50 5.72 -6.55
N VAL A 279 -0.42 6.27 -5.75
CA VAL A 279 -0.11 6.80 -4.43
C VAL A 279 -1.17 6.32 -3.45
N HIS A 280 -0.77 5.73 -2.33
CA HIS A 280 -1.72 5.30 -1.31
C HIS A 280 -1.11 5.30 0.09
N VAL A 281 -1.98 5.41 1.09
CA VAL A 281 -1.58 5.22 2.49
C VAL A 281 -1.88 3.78 2.90
N GLY A 282 -0.82 3.02 3.16
CA GLY A 282 -0.89 1.74 3.84
C GLY A 282 -0.99 1.97 5.36
N ALA A 283 -2.07 1.50 5.96
CA ALA A 283 -2.25 1.50 7.40
C ALA A 283 -2.85 0.16 7.85
N ALA A 284 -2.77 -0.13 9.15
CA ALA A 284 -3.34 -1.34 9.72
C ALA A 284 -4.87 -1.42 9.47
N GLY A 285 -5.43 -2.63 9.39
CA GLY A 285 -6.83 -2.84 8.99
C GLY A 285 -7.87 -2.07 9.82
N HIS A 286 -7.59 -1.85 11.11
CA HIS A 286 -8.45 -1.08 12.01
C HIS A 286 -8.50 0.43 11.67
N THR A 287 -7.49 0.96 10.98
CA THR A 287 -7.44 2.37 10.57
C THR A 287 -8.59 2.72 9.63
N MET A 288 -8.99 1.80 8.75
CA MET A 288 -10.13 2.02 7.86
C MET A 288 -11.43 2.22 8.65
N SER A 289 -11.67 1.35 9.63
CA SER A 289 -12.83 1.48 10.52
C SER A 289 -12.78 2.80 11.29
N ASN A 290 -11.63 3.17 11.86
CA ASN A 290 -11.48 4.44 12.56
C ASN A 290 -11.77 5.63 11.65
N LEU A 291 -11.32 5.59 10.40
CA LEU A 291 -11.52 6.67 9.46
C LEU A 291 -12.99 6.81 9.04
N THR A 292 -13.68 5.70 8.79
CA THR A 292 -15.13 5.66 8.53
C THR A 292 -15.95 6.35 9.63
N HIS A 293 -15.49 6.21 10.88
CA HIS A 293 -16.08 6.79 12.08
C HIS A 293 -15.47 8.13 12.51
N LYS A 294 -14.60 8.75 11.69
CA LYS A 294 -13.90 10.01 11.98
C LYS A 294 -13.09 10.00 13.29
N ARG A 295 -12.45 8.86 13.58
CA ARG A 295 -11.61 8.61 14.77
C ARG A 295 -10.11 8.66 14.48
N VAL A 296 -9.71 8.89 13.23
CA VAL A 296 -8.29 9.15 12.92
C VAL A 296 -8.02 10.62 13.21
N ASP A 297 -7.10 10.89 14.12
CA ASP A 297 -6.63 12.24 14.41
C ASP A 297 -5.89 12.81 13.18
N PRO A 298 -6.30 13.99 12.63
CA PRO A 298 -5.59 14.64 11.53
C PRO A 298 -4.11 14.88 11.82
N VAL A 299 -3.73 15.20 13.07
CA VAL A 299 -2.31 15.44 13.45
C VAL A 299 -1.56 14.17 13.83
N GLY A 300 -2.27 13.04 13.97
CA GLY A 300 -1.65 11.74 14.14
C GLY A 300 -0.99 11.23 12.85
N ASN A 301 -0.19 10.18 12.97
CA ASN A 301 0.73 9.73 11.92
C ASN A 301 0.00 9.36 10.62
N THR A 302 -1.07 8.57 10.73
CA THR A 302 -1.92 8.24 9.57
C THR A 302 -2.61 9.49 9.03
N GLY A 303 -3.13 10.36 9.90
CA GLY A 303 -3.81 11.59 9.50
C GLY A 303 -2.93 12.52 8.69
N ARG A 304 -1.65 12.65 9.05
CA ARG A 304 -0.66 13.42 8.29
C ARG A 304 -0.42 12.82 6.90
N LEU A 305 -0.20 11.51 6.79
CA LEU A 305 0.04 10.86 5.51
C LEU A 305 -1.20 10.90 4.60
N ILE A 306 -2.40 10.83 5.18
CA ILE A 306 -3.66 11.08 4.45
C ILE A 306 -3.72 12.54 4.00
N GLY A 307 -3.38 13.49 4.87
CA GLY A 307 -3.27 14.90 4.52
C GLY A 307 -2.38 15.14 3.32
N VAL A 308 -1.19 14.53 3.32
CA VAL A 308 -0.26 14.53 2.18
C VAL A 308 -0.91 13.93 0.94
N LEU A 309 -1.56 12.76 1.05
CA LEU A 309 -2.23 12.12 -0.09
C LEU A 309 -3.23 13.05 -0.77
N TYR A 310 -4.08 13.76 -0.03
CA TYR A 310 -5.16 14.57 -0.63
C TYR A 310 -4.77 16.03 -0.95
N ASN A 311 -3.81 16.62 -0.23
CA ASN A 311 -3.45 18.03 -0.40
C ASN A 311 -2.18 18.27 -1.22
N THR A 312 -1.51 17.21 -1.67
CA THR A 312 -0.41 17.31 -2.61
C THR A 312 -0.91 17.41 -4.06
N ASP A 313 -0.33 18.32 -4.85
CA ASP A 313 -0.54 18.34 -6.30
C ASP A 313 0.34 17.28 -6.98
N TRP A 314 -0.14 16.04 -6.97
CA TRP A 314 0.60 14.92 -7.54
C TRP A 314 0.84 15.04 -9.05
N ARG A 315 -0.02 15.75 -9.79
CA ARG A 315 0.17 15.95 -11.23
C ARG A 315 1.33 16.90 -11.48
N ALA A 316 1.41 18.01 -10.75
CA ALA A 316 2.54 18.93 -10.82
C ALA A 316 3.85 18.22 -10.43
N ILE A 317 3.86 17.47 -9.33
CA ILE A 317 5.05 16.71 -8.92
C ILE A 317 5.50 15.73 -10.00
N LEU A 318 4.56 15.00 -10.60
CA LEU A 318 4.85 14.03 -11.65
C LEU A 318 5.43 14.70 -12.91
N GLN A 319 4.90 15.87 -13.29
CA GLN A 319 5.43 16.66 -14.40
C GLN A 319 6.85 17.18 -14.12
N GLU A 320 7.06 17.75 -12.94
CA GLU A 320 8.39 18.24 -12.51
C GLU A 320 9.43 17.12 -12.48
N ALA A 321 9.07 15.96 -11.91
CA ALA A 321 9.95 14.81 -11.85
C ALA A 321 10.31 14.31 -13.26
N ASN A 322 9.36 14.27 -14.19
CA ASN A 322 9.63 13.82 -15.56
C ASN A 322 10.38 14.82 -16.42
N ALA A 323 10.39 16.11 -16.06
CA ALA A 323 11.21 17.11 -16.72
C ALA A 323 12.72 16.94 -16.42
N LEU A 324 13.08 16.12 -15.42
CA LEU A 324 14.48 15.79 -15.12
C LEU A 324 15.05 14.79 -16.13
N PRO A 325 16.33 14.94 -16.51
CA PRO A 325 17.03 14.02 -17.41
C PRO A 325 17.31 12.66 -16.76
#